data_AF-A0A2S6APT6-F1
#
_entry.id   AF-A0A2S6APT6-F1
#
_cell.length_a   1.000
_cell.length_b   1.000
_cell.length_c   1.000
_cell.angle_alpha   90.00
_cell.angle_beta   90.00
_cell.angle_gamma   90.00
#
_symmetry.space_group_name_H-M   'P 1'
#
loop_
_entity.id
_entity.type
_entity.pdbx_description
1 polymer ?
#
loop_
_entity_poly.entity_id
_entity_poly.type
_entity_poly.pdbx_seq_one_letter_code
_entity_poly.pdbx_strand_id
1 'polypeptide(L)'
;MSGWQVVSVVAAILATISPVFLGLAWSSTTEIETSYRAPIKPKATAYHSVLPHILSHAAPKHRLTTAQARSAFRLHRSCSCDDCFCKAAAYQVLVAAGKVRPARKALL
;
A
#
# COMPACT_ATOMS: atom_id res chain seq x y z
N MET A 1 -39.57 39.57 -19.40
CA MET A 1 -38.33 38.77 -19.60
C MET A 1 -38.67 37.60 -20.50
N SER A 2 -38.10 37.52 -21.70
CA SER A 2 -38.43 36.45 -22.66
C SER A 2 -37.81 35.13 -22.22
N GLY A 3 -38.49 34.00 -22.44
CA GLY A 3 -38.04 32.67 -21.98
C GLY A 3 -36.63 32.28 -22.43
N TRP A 4 -36.14 32.87 -23.52
CA TRP A 4 -34.78 32.70 -24.04
C TRP A 4 -33.69 33.27 -23.13
N GLN A 5 -33.98 34.32 -22.36
CA GLN A 5 -33.04 34.92 -21.42
C GLN A 5 -32.76 33.97 -20.24
N VAL A 6 -33.78 33.23 -19.78
CA VAL A 6 -33.63 32.27 -18.68
C VAL A 6 -32.77 31.07 -19.11
N VAL A 7 -32.95 30.58 -20.34
CA VAL A 7 -32.17 29.46 -20.90
C VAL A 7 -30.69 29.84 -21.04
N SER A 8 -30.40 31.07 -21.51
CA SER A 8 -29.02 31.53 -21.68
C SER A 8 -28.28 31.67 -20.35
N VAL A 9 -28.95 32.11 -19.29
CA VAL A 9 -28.35 32.27 -17.96
C VAL A 9 -28.05 30.91 -17.31
N VAL A 10 -28.98 29.96 -17.41
CA VAL A 10 -28.78 28.60 -16.86
C VAL A 10 -27.66 27.85 -17.57
N ALA A 11 -27.57 27.96 -18.91
CA ALA A 11 -26.50 27.33 -19.68
C ALA A 11 -25.10 27.89 -19.33
N ALA A 12 -24.99 29.21 -19.11
CA ALA A 12 -23.73 29.85 -18.70
C ALA A 12 -23.28 29.43 -17.29
N ILE A 13 -24.23 29.25 -16.36
CA ILE A 13 -23.94 28.80 -15.00
C ILE A 13 -23.48 27.34 -14.99
N LEU A 14 -24.11 26.45 -15.77
CA LEU A 14 -23.71 25.04 -15.84
C LEU A 14 -22.33 24.85 -16.50
N ALA A 15 -21.98 25.69 -17.49
CA ALA A 15 -20.68 25.63 -18.15
C ALA A 15 -19.51 26.01 -17.23
N THR A 16 -19.74 26.86 -16.22
CA THR A 16 -18.68 27.31 -15.29
C THR A 16 -18.45 26.36 -14.12
N ILE A 17 -19.40 25.47 -13.81
CA ILE A 17 -19.28 24.49 -12.70
C ILE A 17 -18.49 23.23 -13.13
N SER A 18 -18.45 22.93 -14.44
CA SER A 18 -17.81 21.73 -14.99
C SER A 18 -16.27 21.63 -14.83
N PRO A 19 -15.47 22.71 -14.94
CA PRO A 19 -14.01 22.60 -14.80
C PRO A 19 -13.57 22.38 -13.34
N VAL A 20 -14.31 22.90 -12.37
CA VAL A 20 -13.96 22.83 -10.94
C VAL A 20 -14.18 21.40 -10.42
N PHE A 21 -15.28 20.76 -10.78
CA PHE A 21 -15.57 19.38 -10.36
C PHE A 21 -14.70 18.34 -11.07
N LEU A 22 -14.32 18.57 -12.34
CA LEU A 22 -13.42 17.67 -13.06
C LEU A 22 -11.97 17.76 -12.56
N GLY A 23 -11.52 18.94 -12.10
CA GLY A 23 -10.22 19.12 -11.47
C GLY A 23 -10.12 18.44 -10.10
N LEU A 24 -11.16 18.54 -9.27
CA LEU A 24 -11.20 17.92 -7.93
C LEU A 24 -11.29 16.38 -7.97
N ALA A 25 -11.88 15.81 -9.01
CA ALA A 25 -11.93 14.35 -9.20
C ALA A 25 -10.58 13.74 -9.62
N TRP A 26 -9.68 14.52 -10.24
CA TRP A 26 -8.32 14.09 -10.57
C TRP A 26 -7.26 14.54 -9.56
N SER A 27 -7.50 15.63 -8.82
CA SER A 27 -6.56 16.08 -7.77
C SER A 27 -6.64 15.27 -6.48
N SER A 28 -7.60 14.35 -6.34
CA SER A 28 -7.76 13.51 -5.14
C SER A 28 -6.77 12.34 -5.08
N THR A 29 -5.91 12.14 -6.09
CA THR A 29 -4.65 11.43 -5.88
C THR A 29 -3.67 12.36 -5.18
N THR A 30 -3.95 12.54 -3.89
CA THR A 30 -3.00 12.63 -2.78
C THR A 30 -1.67 13.23 -3.15
N GLU A 31 -1.45 14.44 -2.65
CA GLU A 31 -0.18 14.92 -2.10
C GLU A 31 0.89 13.83 -2.12
N ILE A 32 1.61 13.75 -3.23
CA ILE A 32 3.02 13.42 -3.15
C ILE A 32 3.59 14.68 -2.52
N GLU A 33 3.42 14.78 -1.20
CA GLU A 33 4.49 15.19 -0.33
C GLU A 33 5.68 14.38 -0.85
N THR A 34 6.39 14.96 -1.81
CA THR A 34 7.81 14.74 -1.96
C THR A 34 8.38 15.22 -0.65
N SER A 35 8.21 14.35 0.36
CA SER A 35 9.06 14.17 1.49
C SER A 35 10.43 14.38 0.92
N TYR A 36 10.94 15.57 1.18
CA TYR A 36 12.34 15.90 1.05
C TYR A 36 13.04 14.78 1.79
N ARG A 37 13.47 13.77 1.03
CA ARG A 37 14.11 12.58 1.55
C ARG A 37 15.47 13.05 1.96
N ALA A 38 15.53 13.66 3.14
CA ALA A 38 16.74 13.66 3.94
C ALA A 38 17.29 12.23 3.80
N PRO A 39 18.56 12.06 3.42
CA PRO A 39 19.14 10.74 3.33
C PRO A 39 18.85 10.08 4.67
N ILE A 40 18.00 9.04 4.64
CA ILE A 40 17.77 8.21 5.79
C ILE A 40 19.15 7.61 5.99
N LYS A 41 20.00 8.20 6.84
CA LYS A 41 21.18 7.52 7.35
C LYS A 41 20.58 6.28 7.99
N PRO A 42 20.71 5.09 7.38
CA PRO A 42 20.19 3.91 8.04
C PRO A 42 20.98 3.86 9.34
N LYS A 43 20.30 3.97 10.47
CA LYS A 43 20.89 3.67 11.77
C LYS A 43 21.20 2.17 11.69
N ALA A 44 22.36 1.85 11.13
CA ALA A 44 22.78 0.51 10.70
C ALA A 44 22.77 -0.51 11.86
N THR A 45 22.63 -0.02 13.08
CA THR A 45 22.56 -0.79 14.31
C THR A 45 21.22 -1.52 14.50
N ALA A 46 20.09 -1.01 13.99
CA ALA A 46 18.79 -1.69 14.16
C ALA A 46 18.53 -2.81 13.13
N TYR A 47 19.22 -2.76 11.98
CA TYR A 47 19.09 -3.80 10.95
C TYR A 47 19.83 -5.09 11.33
N HIS A 48 20.95 -4.99 12.06
CA HIS A 48 21.82 -6.13 12.32
C HIS A 48 21.21 -7.23 13.21
N SER A 49 20.25 -6.91 14.07
CA SER A 49 19.60 -7.89 14.94
C SER A 49 18.42 -8.62 14.28
N VAL A 50 17.80 -8.01 13.26
CA VAL A 50 16.62 -8.55 12.57
C VAL A 50 17.02 -9.34 11.31
N LEU A 51 18.07 -8.89 10.61
CA LEU A 51 18.57 -9.55 9.40
C LEU A 51 18.87 -11.05 9.56
N PRO A 52 19.52 -11.54 10.65
CA PRO A 52 19.88 -12.95 10.74
C PRO A 52 18.65 -13.87 10.82
N HIS A 53 17.55 -13.42 11.42
CA HIS A 53 16.33 -14.23 11.50
C HIS A 53 15.56 -14.25 10.18
N ILE A 54 15.52 -13.13 9.45
CA ILE A 54 14.80 -13.06 8.16
C ILE A 54 15.51 -13.90 7.08
N LEU A 55 16.82 -14.09 7.18
CA LEU A 55 17.58 -14.96 6.27
C LEU A 55 17.42 -16.46 6.61
N SER A 56 16.90 -16.80 7.79
CA SER A 56 16.63 -18.17 8.19
C SER A 56 15.28 -18.66 7.64
N HIS A 57 15.16 -19.98 7.43
CA HIS A 57 13.87 -20.64 7.18
C HIS A 57 13.07 -20.88 8.46
N ALA A 58 13.70 -20.73 9.64
CA ALA A 58 13.04 -20.89 10.93
C ALA A 58 11.98 -19.81 11.17
N ALA A 59 11.00 -20.13 12.00
CA ALA A 59 10.01 -19.15 12.42
C ALA A 59 10.70 -17.99 13.16
N PRO A 60 10.32 -16.72 12.88
CA PRO A 60 10.86 -15.58 13.60
C PRO A 60 10.42 -15.67 15.06
N LYS A 61 11.37 -15.45 15.99
CA LYS A 61 11.13 -15.51 17.44
C LYS A 61 10.21 -14.39 17.95
N HIS A 62 10.02 -13.35 17.15
CA HIS A 62 9.15 -12.22 17.45
C HIS A 62 8.18 -11.99 16.29
N ARG A 63 7.05 -11.33 16.59
CA ARG A 63 6.12 -10.91 15.53
C ARG A 63 6.82 -9.92 14.60
N LEU A 64 6.76 -10.20 13.31
CA LEU A 64 7.31 -9.31 12.29
C LEU A 64 6.44 -8.06 12.15
N THR A 65 7.08 -6.92 11.88
CA THR A 65 6.38 -5.74 11.39
C THR A 65 5.95 -5.96 9.92
N THR A 66 5.02 -5.15 9.42
CA THR A 66 4.59 -5.23 8.01
C THR A 66 5.73 -4.99 7.02
N ALA A 67 6.68 -4.11 7.36
CA ALA A 67 7.87 -3.87 6.56
C ALA A 67 8.82 -5.07 6.55
N GLN A 68 9.09 -5.67 7.72
CA GLN A 68 9.90 -6.89 7.82
C GLN A 68 9.25 -8.08 7.12
N ALA A 69 7.94 -8.24 7.24
CA ALA A 69 7.18 -9.27 6.56
C ALA A 69 7.30 -9.13 5.03
N ARG A 70 7.21 -7.91 4.49
CA ARG A 70 7.47 -7.67 3.05
C ARG A 70 8.89 -8.06 2.64
N SER A 71 9.89 -7.71 3.44
CA SER A 71 11.28 -8.08 3.17
C SER A 71 11.48 -9.60 3.18
N ALA A 72 10.95 -10.30 4.20
CA ALA A 72 10.98 -11.75 4.27
C ALA A 72 10.28 -12.40 3.06
N PHE A 73 9.13 -11.88 2.65
CA PHE A 73 8.41 -12.38 1.47
C PHE A 73 9.20 -12.22 0.17
N ARG A 74 10.00 -11.15 0.04
CA ARG A 74 10.87 -10.90 -1.11
C ARG A 74 12.11 -11.80 -1.09
N LEU A 75 12.73 -11.96 0.07
CA LEU A 75 13.93 -12.78 0.24
C LEU A 75 13.62 -14.27 0.04
N HIS A 76 12.48 -14.73 0.57
CA HIS A 76 12.01 -16.11 0.42
C HIS A 76 11.05 -16.27 -0.77
N ARG A 77 11.30 -15.57 -1.88
CA ARG A 77 10.40 -15.61 -3.05
C ARG A 77 10.26 -17.04 -3.61
N SER A 78 11.34 -17.81 -3.63
CA SER A 78 11.39 -19.18 -4.15
C SER A 78 10.83 -20.24 -3.19
N CYS A 79 10.72 -19.94 -1.89
CA CYS A 79 10.24 -20.91 -0.90
C CYS A 79 8.72 -21.10 -0.98
N SER A 80 8.21 -22.29 -0.69
CA SER A 80 6.79 -22.47 -0.40
C SER A 80 6.46 -21.93 1.01
N CYS A 81 5.20 -21.54 1.24
CA CYS A 81 4.73 -21.22 2.59
C CYS A 81 4.60 -22.48 3.46
N ASP A 82 4.50 -23.67 2.87
CA ASP A 82 4.40 -24.92 3.63
C ASP A 82 5.79 -25.39 4.14
N ASP A 83 6.87 -25.07 3.41
CA ASP A 83 8.24 -25.50 3.73
C ASP A 83 9.09 -24.43 4.44
N CYS A 84 8.69 -23.16 4.41
CA CYS A 84 9.42 -22.06 5.03
C CYS A 84 8.57 -21.36 6.09
N PHE A 85 8.86 -21.64 7.36
CA PHE A 85 8.17 -21.04 8.50
C PHE A 85 8.36 -19.52 8.56
N CYS A 86 9.52 -19.01 8.13
CA CYS A 86 9.74 -17.57 8.00
C CYS A 86 8.76 -16.92 7.01
N LYS A 87 8.58 -17.54 5.83
CA LYS A 87 7.64 -17.07 4.81
C LYS A 87 6.19 -17.20 5.26
N ALA A 88 5.84 -18.29 5.94
CA ALA A 88 4.51 -18.50 6.50
C ALA A 88 4.16 -17.42 7.55
N ALA A 89 5.08 -17.13 8.47
CA ALA A 89 4.90 -16.08 9.46
C ALA A 89 4.75 -14.70 8.80
N ALA A 90 5.59 -14.39 7.80
CA ALA A 90 5.46 -13.17 7.01
C ALA A 90 4.12 -13.09 6.27
N TYR A 91 3.66 -14.19 5.68
CA TYR A 91 2.37 -14.27 5.01
C TYR A 91 1.22 -13.88 5.94
N GLN A 92 1.17 -14.48 7.14
CA GLN A 92 0.13 -14.22 8.12
C GLN A 92 0.09 -12.74 8.53
N VAL A 93 1.25 -12.12 8.75
CA VAL A 93 1.34 -10.68 9.06
C VAL A 93 0.80 -9.83 7.90
N LEU A 94 1.11 -10.20 6.66
CA LEU A 94 0.62 -9.46 5.49
C LEU A 94 -0.88 -9.64 5.25
N VAL A 95 -1.42 -10.83 5.53
CA VAL A 95 -2.87 -11.09 5.50
C VAL A 95 -3.59 -10.29 6.58
N ALA A 96 -3.10 -10.34 7.82
CA ALA A 96 -3.66 -9.58 8.94
C ALA A 96 -3.62 -8.06 8.69
N ALA A 97 -2.58 -7.57 8.02
CA ALA A 97 -2.47 -6.17 7.60
C ALA A 97 -3.27 -5.80 6.34
N GLY A 98 -4.05 -6.74 5.78
CA GLY A 98 -4.84 -6.53 4.56
C GLY A 98 -4.01 -6.27 3.30
N LYS A 99 -2.72 -6.63 3.29
CA LYS A 99 -1.81 -6.39 2.15
C LYS A 99 -1.76 -7.56 1.16
N VAL A 100 -2.19 -8.74 1.58
CA VAL A 100 -2.26 -9.94 0.74
C VAL A 100 -3.59 -10.63 1.01
N ARG A 101 -4.28 -11.05 -0.06
CA ARG A 101 -5.48 -11.87 0.09
C ARG A 101 -5.07 -13.32 0.42
N PRO A 102 -5.70 -13.96 1.42
CA PRO A 102 -5.49 -15.37 1.63
C PRO A 102 -5.86 -16.12 0.36
N ALA A 103 -4.95 -16.97 -0.14
CA ALA A 103 -5.31 -17.88 -1.21
C ALA A 103 -6.41 -18.77 -0.64
N ARG A 104 -7.57 -18.77 -1.30
CA ARG A 104 -8.71 -19.58 -0.88
C ARG A 104 -8.27 -21.03 -1.03
N LYS A 105 -7.80 -21.68 0.04
CA LYS A 105 -7.64 -23.14 0.05
C LYS A 105 -9.05 -23.66 -0.14
N ALA A 106 -9.36 -24.13 -1.36
CA ALA A 106 -10.60 -24.83 -1.63
C ALA A 106 -10.62 -26.02 -0.67
N LEU A 107 -11.52 -25.99 0.29
CA LEU A 107 -11.83 -27.14 1.13
C LEU A 107 -12.40 -28.19 0.16
N LEU A 108 -11.58 -29.18 -0.18
CA LEU A 108 -11.98 -30.46 -0.74
C LEU A 108 -11.90 -31.49 0.39
#